data_AF-A0A938V2V3-F1
#
_entry.id   AF-A0A938V2V3-F1
#
_cell.length_a   1.000
_cell.length_b   1.000
_cell.length_c   1.000
_cell.angle_alpha   90.00
_cell.angle_beta   90.00
_cell.angle_gamma   90.00
#
_symmetry.space_group_name_H-M   'P 1'
#
loop_
_entity.id
_entity.type
_entity.pdbx_description
1 polymer ?
#
loop_
_entity_poly.entity_id
_entity_poly.type
_entity_poly.pdbx_seq_one_letter_code
_entity_poly.pdbx_strand_id
1 'polypeptide(L)'
;MPQTIGAKDTMREHAEFGRTGLLLFALARKRQIGPLHERAELVDRCKEFLRLKHNVLLVGPNGAGKTSFVESLAPRIAAPPNRYPWKEIVRVNASMLAV
;
A
#
# COMPACT_ATOMS: atom_id res chain seq x y z
N MET A 1 -22.34 -18.38 -16.95
CA MET A 1 -20.99 -17.84 -17.22
C MET A 1 -20.79 -16.66 -16.29
N PRO A 2 -19.84 -16.68 -15.34
CA PRO A 2 -19.68 -15.55 -14.42
C PRO A 2 -19.00 -14.38 -15.15
N GLN A 3 -19.67 -13.23 -15.11
CA GLN A 3 -19.29 -11.98 -15.75
C GLN A 3 -17.99 -11.43 -15.14
N THR A 4 -17.06 -11.00 -15.99
CA THR A 4 -15.82 -10.31 -15.62
C THR A 4 -16.15 -8.98 -14.95
N ILE A 5 -16.08 -8.94 -13.61
CA ILE A 5 -16.21 -7.70 -12.84
C ILE A 5 -15.01 -6.82 -13.18
N GLY A 6 -15.26 -5.77 -13.96
CA GLY A 6 -14.27 -4.76 -14.32
C GLY A 6 -13.70 -4.10 -13.07
N ALA A 7 -12.38 -4.09 -12.94
CA ALA A 7 -11.64 -3.52 -11.81
C ALA A 7 -11.86 -2.01 -11.56
N LYS A 8 -12.75 -1.35 -12.31
CA LYS A 8 -13.06 0.08 -12.17
C LYS A 8 -14.23 0.35 -11.22
N ASP A 9 -15.12 -0.61 -10.98
CA ASP A 9 -16.33 -0.38 -10.18
C ASP A 9 -16.14 -0.63 -8.68
N THR A 10 -15.26 -1.56 -8.29
CA THR A 10 -14.99 -1.84 -6.86
C THR A 10 -14.33 -0.68 -6.12
N MET A 11 -13.74 0.30 -6.82
CA MET A 11 -13.08 1.44 -6.19
C MET A 11 -14.07 2.54 -5.75
N ARG A 12 -15.30 2.56 -6.29
CA ARG A 12 -16.33 3.54 -5.93
C ARG A 12 -17.15 3.16 -4.70
N GLU A 13 -17.20 1.88 -4.32
CA GLU A 13 -18.00 1.42 -3.17
C GLU A 13 -17.34 1.71 -1.80
N HIS A 14 -16.04 2.00 -1.74
CA HIS A 14 -15.39 2.40 -0.48
C HIS A 14 -15.46 3.92 -0.24
N ALA A 15 -16.64 4.51 -0.40
CA ALA A 15 -16.89 5.93 -0.12
C ALA A 15 -16.54 6.35 1.33
N GLU A 16 -16.45 5.40 2.28
CA GLU A 16 -15.90 5.64 3.62
C GLU A 16 -14.37 5.81 3.62
N PHE A 17 -13.62 4.97 2.88
CA PHE A 17 -12.18 5.14 2.69
C PHE A 17 -11.85 6.38 1.85
N GLY A 18 -12.76 6.82 0.97
CA GLY A 18 -12.58 8.04 0.19
C GLY A 18 -12.35 9.30 1.02
N ARG A 19 -12.81 9.31 2.29
CA ARG A 19 -12.62 10.45 3.22
C ARG A 19 -11.43 10.27 4.17
N THR A 20 -11.05 9.05 4.52
CA THR A 20 -10.07 8.75 5.60
C THR A 20 -8.79 8.08 5.10
N GLY A 21 -8.80 7.55 3.88
CA GLY A 21 -7.71 6.82 3.25
C GLY A 21 -6.91 7.68 2.29
N LEU A 22 -5.59 7.66 2.43
CA LEU A 22 -4.67 8.31 1.50
C LEU A 22 -4.07 7.26 0.55
N LEU A 23 -4.37 7.41 -0.75
CA LEU A 23 -3.78 6.57 -1.80
C LEU A 23 -2.32 6.93 -2.04
N LEU A 24 -1.40 6.07 -1.62
CA LEU A 24 0.03 6.32 -1.80
C LEU A 24 0.46 6.27 -3.27
N PHE A 25 -0.29 5.58 -4.14
CA PHE A 25 -0.04 5.53 -5.58
C PHE A 25 -0.18 6.90 -6.24
N ALA A 26 -1.19 7.66 -5.83
CA ALA A 26 -1.42 9.01 -6.34
C ALA A 26 -0.27 9.95 -5.95
N LEU A 27 0.25 9.81 -4.72
CA LEU A 27 1.41 10.56 -4.24
C LEU A 27 2.71 10.14 -4.93
N ALA A 28 2.89 8.84 -5.15
CA ALA A 28 4.04 8.28 -5.84
C ALA A 28 4.13 8.78 -7.29
N ARG A 29 3.00 8.77 -8.01
CA ARG A 29 2.91 9.33 -9.38
C ARG A 29 3.23 10.83 -9.42
N LYS A 30 2.87 11.58 -8.37
CA LYS A 30 3.19 12.99 -8.21
C LYS A 30 4.63 13.26 -7.75
N ARG A 31 5.48 12.22 -7.59
CA ARG A 31 6.84 12.30 -7.03
C ARG A 31 6.91 12.96 -5.65
N GLN A 32 5.82 12.86 -4.87
CA GLN A 32 5.73 13.44 -3.52
C GLN A 32 6.20 12.49 -2.41
N ILE A 33 6.68 11.29 -2.80
CA ILE A 33 7.32 10.34 -1.89
C ILE A 33 8.83 10.50 -2.04
N GLY A 34 9.52 10.79 -0.94
CA GLY A 34 10.97 10.99 -0.94
C GLY A 34 11.76 9.73 -1.35
N PRO A 35 13.05 9.86 -1.67
CA PRO A 35 13.92 8.72 -1.97
C PRO A 35 14.13 7.90 -0.70
N LEU A 36 13.39 6.80 -0.58
CA LEU A 36 13.39 5.95 0.60
C LEU A 36 14.18 4.68 0.30
N HIS A 37 15.15 4.40 1.15
CA HIS A 37 16.00 3.22 1.05
C HIS A 37 15.19 1.98 1.40
N GLU A 38 15.09 1.06 0.44
CA GLU A 38 14.45 -0.23 0.66
C GLU A 38 15.42 -1.19 1.35
N ARG A 39 14.86 -2.03 2.22
CA ARG A 39 15.57 -3.18 2.79
C ARG A 39 15.11 -4.42 2.03
N ALA A 40 15.86 -4.84 1.02
CA ALA A 40 15.48 -5.92 0.11
C ALA A 40 14.98 -7.19 0.84
N GLU A 41 15.72 -7.65 1.86
CA GLU A 41 15.33 -8.82 2.67
C GLU A 41 13.99 -8.65 3.41
N LEU A 42 13.68 -7.44 3.88
CA LEU A 42 12.42 -7.16 4.57
C LEU A 42 11.26 -7.14 3.58
N VAL A 43 11.49 -6.58 2.39
CA VAL A 43 10.51 -6.57 1.30
C VAL A 43 10.16 -8.01 0.88
N ASP A 44 11.15 -8.87 0.72
CA ASP A 44 10.93 -10.24 0.28
C ASP A 44 10.20 -11.07 1.34
N ARG A 45 10.55 -10.92 2.62
CA ARG A 45 9.77 -11.50 3.73
C ARG A 45 8.32 -11.00 3.75
N CYS A 46 8.10 -9.69 3.58
CA CYS A 46 6.74 -9.14 3.53
C CYS A 46 5.93 -9.71 2.35
N LYS A 47 6.55 -9.88 1.17
CA LYS A 47 5.90 -10.50 0.01
C LYS A 47 5.46 -11.93 0.31
N GLU A 48 6.32 -12.71 0.96
CA GLU A 48 6.03 -14.10 1.32
C GLU A 48 4.83 -14.20 2.27
N PHE A 49 4.85 -13.44 3.37
CA PHE A 49 3.74 -13.43 4.33
C PHE A 49 2.43 -12.95 3.72
N LEU A 50 2.46 -11.88 2.92
CA LEU A 50 1.26 -11.37 2.24
C LEU A 50 0.73 -12.33 1.17
N ARG A 51 1.59 -13.14 0.54
CA ARG A 51 1.17 -14.21 -0.40
C ARG A 51 0.40 -15.32 0.31
N LEU A 52 0.77 -15.62 1.55
CA LEU A 52 0.12 -16.60 2.41
C LEU A 52 -1.17 -16.05 3.09
N LYS A 53 -1.69 -14.89 2.66
CA LYS A 53 -2.85 -14.22 3.27
C LYS A 53 -2.65 -13.87 4.75
N HIS A 54 -1.41 -13.77 5.20
CA HIS A 54 -1.10 -13.29 6.54
C HIS A 54 -0.99 -11.77 6.57
N ASN A 55 -1.39 -11.18 7.70
CA ASN A 55 -1.23 -9.76 7.95
C ASN A 55 0.16 -9.51 8.54
N VAL A 56 0.87 -8.54 7.98
CA VAL A 56 2.21 -8.17 8.46
C VAL A 56 2.12 -6.99 9.41
N LEU A 57 2.71 -7.14 10.61
CA LEU A 57 2.89 -6.06 11.57
C LEU A 57 4.36 -5.68 11.64
N LEU A 58 4.69 -4.43 11.33
CA LEU A 58 6.06 -3.91 11.44
C LEU A 58 6.31 -3.43 12.89
N VAL A 59 7.24 -4.09 13.59
CA VAL A 59 7.57 -3.79 15.00
C VAL A 59 8.96 -3.17 15.14
N GLY A 60 9.20 -2.36 16.18
CA GLY A 60 10.52 -1.86 16.58
C GLY A 60 10.49 -0.43 17.10
N PRO A 61 11.65 0.23 17.30
CA PRO A 61 11.74 1.55 17.91
C PRO A 61 11.10 2.65 17.06
N ASN A 62 10.73 3.75 17.73
CA ASN A 62 10.27 4.98 17.08
C ASN A 62 11.41 5.54 16.19
N GLY A 63 11.07 6.14 15.05
CA GLY A 63 12.06 6.65 14.09
C GLY A 63 12.75 5.59 13.24
N ALA A 64 12.46 4.29 13.42
CA ALA A 64 13.07 3.21 12.62
C ALA A 64 12.64 3.17 11.14
N GLY A 65 11.79 4.11 10.69
CA GLY A 65 11.36 4.20 9.30
C GLY A 65 10.29 3.18 8.89
N LYS A 66 9.42 2.72 9.81
CA LYS A 66 8.34 1.76 9.49
C LYS A 66 7.37 2.30 8.45
N THR A 67 6.94 3.55 8.62
CA THR A 67 6.07 4.26 7.67
C THR A 67 6.79 4.46 6.34
N SER A 68 8.03 4.93 6.40
CA SER A 68 8.89 5.14 5.25
C SER A 68 9.12 3.88 4.43
N PHE A 69 9.23 2.72 5.08
CA PHE A 69 9.33 1.43 4.40
C PHE A 69 8.08 1.11 3.57
N VAL A 70 6.88 1.37 4.08
CA VAL A 70 5.64 1.14 3.32
C VAL A 70 5.51 2.16 2.19
N GLU A 71 5.89 3.41 2.43
CA GLU A 71 5.86 4.48 1.43
C GLU A 71 6.86 4.24 0.30
N SER A 72 8.02 3.64 0.57
CA SER A 72 9.02 3.29 -0.45
C SER A 72 8.51 2.24 -1.45
N LEU A 73 7.52 1.43 -1.07
CA LEU A 73 6.93 0.42 -1.94
C LEU A 73 5.94 1.02 -2.95
N ALA A 74 5.26 2.12 -2.60
CA ALA A 74 4.25 2.74 -3.44
C ALA A 74 4.70 3.09 -4.87
N PRO A 75 5.86 3.74 -5.12
CA PRO A 75 6.30 4.04 -6.49
C PRO A 75 6.61 2.79 -7.30
N ARG A 76 7.05 1.70 -6.66
CA ARG A 76 7.42 0.47 -7.37
C ARG A 76 6.22 -0.35 -7.83
N ILE A 77 5.16 -0.35 -7.04
CA ILE A 77 3.91 -1.00 -7.42
C ILE A 77 3.16 -0.14 -8.45
N ALA A 78 3.31 1.18 -8.38
CA ALA A 78 2.71 2.11 -9.35
C ALA A 78 3.43 2.12 -10.72
N ALA A 79 4.70 1.71 -10.78
CA ALA A 79 5.50 1.67 -12.01
C ALA A 79 5.15 0.43 -12.86
N PRO A 80 4.82 0.60 -14.16
CA PRO A 80 4.64 -0.52 -15.07
C PRO A 80 5.99 -1.04 -15.62
N PRO A 81 6.20 -2.37 -15.75
CA PRO A 81 5.32 -3.44 -15.29
C PRO A 81 5.37 -3.57 -13.75
N ASN A 82 4.19 -3.79 -13.13
CA ASN A 82 4.12 -3.99 -11.69
C ASN A 82 4.88 -5.27 -11.31
N ARG A 83 5.97 -5.11 -10.56
CA ARG A 83 6.85 -6.20 -10.15
C ARG A 83 6.37 -6.92 -8.88
N TYR A 84 5.26 -6.47 -8.30
CA TYR A 84 4.74 -6.93 -7.02
C TYR A 84 3.33 -7.51 -7.19
N PRO A 85 2.93 -8.49 -6.36
CA PRO A 85 1.58 -9.08 -6.43
C PRO A 85 0.48 -8.16 -5.90
N TRP A 86 0.84 -6.99 -5.39
CA TRP A 86 -0.07 -6.04 -4.78
C TRP A 86 -0.64 -5.09 -5.82
N LYS A 87 -1.91 -4.73 -5.69
CA LYS A 87 -2.57 -3.80 -6.62
C LYS A 87 -2.38 -2.36 -6.21
N GLU A 88 -2.63 -2.05 -4.93
CA GLU A 88 -2.69 -0.68 -4.40
C GLU A 88 -2.23 -0.65 -2.94
N ILE A 89 -1.76 0.51 -2.47
CA ILE A 89 -1.52 0.78 -1.05
C ILE A 89 -2.36 1.96 -0.61
N VAL A 90 -3.17 1.75 0.42
CA VAL A 90 -4.00 2.76 1.08
C VAL A 90 -3.49 2.96 2.51
N ARG A 91 -3.15 4.21 2.87
CA ARG A 91 -2.80 4.57 4.24
C ARG A 91 -4.05 5.07 4.95
N VAL A 92 -4.44 4.42 6.03
CA VAL A 92 -5.59 4.82 6.85
C VAL A 92 -5.10 5.60 8.07
N ASN A 93 -5.72 6.75 8.32
CA ASN A 93 -5.49 7.47 9.56
C ASN A 93 -6.49 7.01 10.62
N ALA A 94 -5.99 6.34 11.66
CA ALA A 94 -6.83 5.83 12.75
C ALA A 94 -7.61 6.95 13.48
N SER A 95 -7.05 8.17 13.58
CA SER A 95 -7.73 9.31 14.22
C SER A 95 -8.94 9.84 13.43
N MET A 96 -9.05 9.47 12.14
CA MET A 96 -10.18 9.84 11.28
C MET A 96 -11.22 8.73 11.19
N LEU A 97 -10.97 7.57 11.82
CA LEU A 97 -11.97 6.53 11.98
C LEU A 97 -12.90 7.00 13.10
N ALA A 98 -14.07 7.52 12.74
CA ALA A 98 -15.15 7.72 13.71
C ALA A 98 -15.55 6.33 14.23
N VAL A 99 -15.20 6.06 15.49
CA VAL A 99 -15.68 4.92 16.27
C VAL A 99 -16.86 5.38 17.10
#